data_AF-A0A8D2FHP6-F1
#
_entry.id   AF-A0A8D2FHP6-F1
#
_cell.length_a   1.000
_cell.length_b   1.000
_cell.length_c   1.000
_cell.angle_alpha   90.00
_cell.angle_beta   90.00
_cell.angle_gamma   90.00
#
_symmetry.space_group_name_H-M   'P 1'
#
loop_
_entity.id
_entity.type
_entity.pdbx_description
1 polymer ?
#
loop_
_entity_poly.entity_id
_entity_poly.type
_entity_poly.pdbx_seq_one_letter_code
_entity_poly.pdbx_strand_id
1 'polypeptide(L)'
;MGSLKDELLKAIWHAFTALDQDHSGKVSKSQLKVLSHNLCTVLKVPHDPVALEEHFRDDDEGPVSNQGYMPYLNRFILEKVQDNFDKIEFNRMCWTLCVKKNLTKNPLLITEEDAFKVWVIFNFLSEDKYPLIIVSEEIEYLLKKLTEAMGGGWQQEQFEHYKINFDDSKNGLSAWELIELIGNGQFSKGMDRQTVSMAINEVFNELILDVLKQGYMMKKGHRRKNWTERWFVLKPNIISYYVSEDLKDKKGDILLDENCCVESLPDKDGKKCLFLVKCFDKTFEISASDKKKKQEWIQAIHSTIHLLKLGSPPPHKEARQRRKELRKKQLAEQEELERQMKELQVANESKQQELEAVRKIRQQMEEQVAQKSSELEQYLQRVRELEDMYLKLQEALEDERQARQDEETVRKLQARLLEEESSKRAELEKWHLEQQQAIQTTEAEKQELENQRVLKEQALQEAMEQLEQLELERKQALEQYEEVKKKLEMATHKTKSWKDKVAHHEGLIRLIEPGSKNPHLITNWGPAAFTEAELEEREKNWKEKKTTE
;
A
#
# COMPACT_ATOMS: atom_id res chain seq x y z
N MET A 1 45.00 9.01 46.91
CA MET A 1 44.31 9.46 48.15
C MET A 1 42.87 8.96 48.27
N GLY A 2 42.15 8.60 47.20
CA GLY A 2 40.80 7.99 47.30
C GLY A 2 40.78 6.64 48.02
N SER A 3 41.69 5.72 47.66
CA SER A 3 41.71 4.33 48.19
C SER A 3 41.65 4.22 49.71
N LEU A 4 42.44 5.02 50.45
CA LEU A 4 42.49 4.90 51.90
C LEU A 4 41.17 5.35 52.56
N LYS A 5 40.55 6.42 52.05
CA LYS A 5 39.27 6.90 52.57
C LYS A 5 38.18 5.87 52.32
N ASP A 6 38.14 5.32 51.10
CA ASP A 6 37.15 4.32 50.71
C ASP A 6 37.30 3.04 51.54
N GLU A 7 38.53 2.60 51.82
CA GLU A 7 38.81 1.44 52.70
C GLU A 7 38.32 1.67 54.14
N LEU A 8 38.61 2.84 54.73
CA LEU A 8 38.19 3.17 56.09
C LEU A 8 36.66 3.29 56.19
N LEU A 9 36.03 3.86 55.16
CA LEU A 9 34.59 4.08 55.12
C LEU A 9 33.80 2.77 55.23
N LYS A 10 34.30 1.68 54.65
CA LYS A 10 33.65 0.35 54.73
C LYS A 10 33.51 -0.15 56.16
N ALA A 11 34.60 -0.11 56.91
CA ALA A 11 34.60 -0.52 58.31
C ALA A 11 33.70 0.38 59.17
N ILE A 12 33.70 1.69 58.87
CA ILE A 12 32.86 2.67 59.57
C ILE A 12 31.37 2.47 59.25
N TRP A 13 31.01 2.10 58.02
CA TRP A 13 29.62 1.78 57.67
C TRP A 13 29.09 0.64 58.51
N HIS A 14 29.85 -0.45 58.68
CA HIS A 14 29.47 -1.52 59.58
C HIS A 14 29.23 -1.01 61.01
N ALA A 15 30.14 -0.19 61.55
CA ALA A 15 30.00 0.38 62.89
C ALA A 15 28.77 1.27 63.01
N PHE A 16 28.48 2.08 61.99
CA PHE A 16 27.29 2.93 61.96
C PHE A 16 26.00 2.11 61.91
N THR A 17 25.91 1.13 61.02
CA THR A 17 24.74 0.24 60.91
C THR A 17 24.52 -0.55 62.20
N ALA A 18 25.59 -0.93 62.89
CA ALA A 18 25.47 -1.57 64.20
C ALA A 18 24.95 -0.61 65.28
N LEU A 19 25.14 0.70 65.17
CA LEU A 19 24.59 1.69 66.11
C LEU A 19 23.14 2.07 65.80
N ASP A 20 22.67 1.90 64.56
CA ASP A 20 21.28 2.11 64.13
C ASP A 20 20.38 0.97 64.62
N GLN A 21 19.91 1.07 65.87
CA GLN A 21 19.17 0.01 66.56
C GLN A 21 17.84 -0.33 65.87
N ASP A 22 17.18 0.67 65.27
CA ASP A 22 15.84 0.54 64.69
C ASP A 22 15.88 0.28 63.18
N HIS A 23 17.07 0.14 62.58
CA HIS A 23 17.26 0.07 61.10
C HIS A 23 16.59 1.25 60.38
N SER A 24 16.48 2.37 61.09
CA SER A 24 15.78 3.57 60.65
C SER A 24 16.64 4.46 59.74
N GLY A 25 17.91 4.11 59.60
CA GLY A 25 18.96 4.90 58.97
C GLY A 25 19.47 6.04 59.85
N LYS A 26 19.10 6.07 61.14
CA LYS A 26 19.41 7.17 62.08
C LYS A 26 20.05 6.66 63.38
N VAL A 27 21.07 7.36 63.84
CA VAL A 27 21.82 7.02 65.07
C VAL A 27 21.77 8.19 66.05
N SER A 28 21.74 7.91 67.35
CA SER A 28 21.73 8.95 68.38
C SER A 28 23.02 9.80 68.33
N LYS A 29 22.88 11.11 68.56
CA LYS A 29 24.02 12.06 68.57
C LYS A 29 25.10 11.66 69.57
N SER A 30 24.72 11.16 70.75
CA SER A 30 25.67 10.72 71.78
C SER A 30 26.54 9.54 71.30
N GLN A 31 25.94 8.54 70.66
CA GLN A 31 26.68 7.41 70.07
C GLN A 31 27.62 7.86 68.94
N LEU A 32 27.19 8.80 68.09
CA LEU A 32 28.03 9.34 67.02
C LEU A 32 29.18 10.21 67.55
N LYS A 33 28.97 10.97 68.62
CA LYS A 33 30.03 11.70 69.32
C LYS A 33 31.09 10.74 69.87
N VAL A 34 30.67 9.65 70.53
CA VAL A 34 31.59 8.60 71.03
C VAL A 34 32.33 7.90 69.90
N LEU A 35 31.63 7.51 68.83
CA LEU A 35 32.25 6.90 67.65
C LEU A 35 33.28 7.85 67.02
N SER A 36 32.93 9.12 66.83
CA SER A 36 33.83 10.14 66.27
C SER A 36 35.08 10.32 67.12
N HIS A 37 34.94 10.36 68.45
CA HIS A 37 36.06 10.48 69.37
C HIS A 37 37.00 9.27 69.30
N ASN A 38 36.44 8.06 69.29
CA ASN A 38 37.22 6.82 69.14
C ASN A 38 37.94 6.77 67.79
N LEU A 39 37.26 7.16 66.70
CA LEU A 39 37.86 7.25 65.37
C LEU A 39 39.02 8.25 65.34
N CYS A 40 38.87 9.46 65.89
CA CYS A 40 39.96 10.43 65.99
C CYS A 40 41.16 9.89 66.77
N THR A 41 40.90 9.17 67.87
CA THR A 41 41.93 8.59 68.72
C THR A 41 42.73 7.51 67.97
N VAL A 42 42.05 6.55 67.36
CA VAL A 42 42.71 5.42 66.67
C VAL A 42 43.39 5.89 65.37
N LEU A 43 42.78 6.82 64.64
CA LEU A 43 43.35 7.39 63.42
C LEU A 43 44.40 8.48 63.68
N LYS A 44 44.69 8.79 64.96
CA LYS A 44 45.62 9.83 65.40
C LYS A 44 45.34 11.20 64.78
N VAL A 45 44.05 11.51 64.57
CA VAL A 45 43.60 12.80 64.03
C VAL A 45 43.41 13.78 65.19
N PRO A 46 43.87 15.05 65.07
CA PRO A 46 43.63 16.06 66.10
C PRO A 46 42.14 16.22 66.37
N HIS A 47 41.75 15.95 67.62
CA HIS A 47 40.37 16.09 68.05
C HIS A 47 40.04 17.57 68.23
N ASP A 48 39.03 18.06 67.51
CA ASP A 48 38.45 19.38 67.71
C ASP A 48 37.07 19.21 68.38
N PRO A 49 36.99 19.31 69.73
CA PRO A 49 35.75 19.12 70.45
C PRO A 49 34.71 20.19 70.09
N VAL A 50 35.17 21.41 69.77
CA VAL A 50 34.30 22.55 69.48
C VAL A 50 33.62 22.34 68.13
N ALA A 51 34.35 21.92 67.10
CA ALA A 51 33.75 21.61 65.80
C ALA A 51 32.75 20.43 65.85
N LEU A 52 33.00 19.43 66.71
CA LEU A 52 32.09 18.30 66.92
C LEU A 52 30.81 18.76 67.66
N GLU A 53 30.93 19.61 68.68
CA GLU A 53 29.78 20.16 69.40
C GLU A 53 28.98 21.16 68.55
N GLU A 54 29.65 21.97 67.71
CA GLU A 54 28.98 22.87 66.78
C GLU A 54 28.25 22.15 65.65
N HIS A 55 28.79 21.03 65.15
CA HIS A 55 28.14 20.25 64.11
C HIS A 55 26.95 19.43 64.64
N PHE A 56 26.99 19.06 65.93
CA PHE A 56 25.91 18.34 66.60
C PHE A 56 25.26 19.16 67.73
N ARG A 57 25.01 20.47 67.48
CA ARG A 57 24.34 21.34 68.45
C ARG A 57 23.02 20.73 68.92
N ASP A 58 22.71 20.96 70.20
CA ASP A 58 21.55 20.38 70.86
C ASP A 58 20.22 21.01 70.40
N ASP A 59 20.28 22.13 69.66
CA ASP A 59 19.10 22.84 69.13
C ASP A 59 18.32 22.05 68.04
N ASP A 60 18.98 21.08 67.38
CA ASP A 60 18.35 20.16 66.42
C ASP A 60 17.92 18.86 67.12
N GLU A 61 16.73 18.81 67.73
CA GLU A 61 16.26 17.61 68.43
C GLU A 61 15.97 16.45 67.45
N GLY A 62 16.91 15.51 67.33
CA GLY A 62 16.67 14.26 66.60
C GLY A 62 17.89 13.39 66.35
N PRO A 63 17.70 12.08 66.11
CA PRO A 63 18.77 11.17 65.69
C PRO A 63 19.26 11.55 64.28
N VAL A 64 20.57 11.43 64.07
CA VAL A 64 21.23 11.89 62.85
C VAL A 64 21.24 10.78 61.82
N SER A 65 20.78 11.10 60.60
CA SER A 65 20.81 10.15 59.48
C SER A 65 22.22 9.99 58.91
N ASN A 66 22.43 8.92 58.13
CA ASN A 66 23.64 8.76 57.33
C ASN A 66 23.99 10.01 56.50
N GLN A 67 22.99 10.72 55.95
CA GLN A 67 23.22 11.92 55.16
C GLN A 67 23.74 13.12 55.98
N GLY A 68 23.47 13.16 57.30
CA GLY A 68 23.98 14.19 58.20
C GLY A 68 25.38 13.87 58.77
N TYR A 69 25.67 12.60 59.07
CA TYR A 69 26.96 12.21 59.66
C TYR A 69 28.10 12.12 58.64
N MET A 70 27.82 11.66 57.41
CA MET A 70 28.85 11.45 56.39
C MET A 70 29.61 12.73 55.98
N PRO A 71 28.99 13.91 55.82
CA PRO A 71 29.71 15.15 55.57
C PRO A 71 30.71 15.50 56.68
N TYR A 72 30.31 15.34 57.93
CA TYR A 72 31.20 15.54 59.08
C TYR A 72 32.38 14.57 59.05
N LEU A 73 32.09 13.27 58.92
CA LEU A 73 33.10 12.23 58.88
C LEU A 73 34.13 12.49 57.77
N ASN A 74 33.66 12.84 56.57
CA ASN A 74 34.54 13.13 55.44
C ASN A 74 35.43 14.35 55.68
N ARG A 75 34.85 15.47 56.12
CA ARG A 75 35.55 16.76 56.24
C ARG A 75 36.47 16.85 57.46
N PHE A 76 36.03 16.32 58.60
CA PHE A 76 36.73 16.53 59.87
C PHE A 76 37.62 15.35 60.27
N ILE A 77 37.30 14.14 59.82
CA ILE A 77 38.08 12.94 60.14
C ILE A 77 38.85 12.49 58.90
N LEU A 78 38.17 11.96 57.88
CA LEU A 78 38.80 11.27 56.74
C LEU A 78 39.73 12.15 55.91
N GLU A 79 39.45 13.45 55.76
CA GLU A 79 40.37 14.40 55.09
C GLU A 79 41.67 14.65 55.85
N LYS A 80 41.67 14.48 57.17
CA LYS A 80 42.82 14.75 58.04
C LYS A 80 43.65 13.49 58.35
N VAL A 81 43.19 12.31 57.93
CA VAL A 81 43.89 11.04 58.18
C VAL A 81 45.20 10.99 57.39
N GLN A 82 46.27 10.59 58.06
CA GLN A 82 47.56 10.23 57.48
C GLN A 82 47.80 8.72 57.62
N ASP A 83 48.69 8.10 56.83
CA ASP A 83 48.95 6.64 56.87
C ASP A 83 49.87 6.23 58.07
N ASN A 84 49.67 6.83 59.25
CA ASN A 84 50.53 6.66 60.44
C ASN A 84 49.82 5.97 61.64
N PHE A 85 48.68 5.33 61.38
CA PHE A 85 47.89 4.60 62.37
C PHE A 85 47.96 3.08 62.13
N ASP A 86 47.56 2.31 63.14
CA ASP A 86 47.44 0.86 63.02
C ASP A 86 46.08 0.48 62.41
N LYS A 87 46.11 -0.01 61.17
CA LYS A 87 44.91 -0.43 60.42
C LYS A 87 44.19 -1.60 61.10
N ILE A 88 44.90 -2.46 61.81
CA ILE A 88 44.29 -3.61 62.50
C ILE A 88 43.58 -3.15 63.76
N GLU A 89 44.18 -2.24 64.53
CA GLU A 89 43.54 -1.66 65.71
C GLU A 89 42.26 -0.89 65.34
N PHE A 90 42.32 -0.11 64.25
CA PHE A 90 41.14 0.54 63.67
C PHE A 90 40.03 -0.44 63.31
N ASN A 91 40.37 -1.48 62.53
CA ASN A 91 39.38 -2.49 62.15
C ASN A 91 38.82 -3.23 63.38
N ARG A 92 39.65 -3.48 64.40
CA ARG A 92 39.23 -4.13 65.64
C ARG A 92 38.24 -3.25 66.42
N MET A 93 38.47 -1.94 66.50
CA MET A 93 37.50 -1.01 67.08
C MET A 93 36.15 -1.10 66.35
N CYS A 94 36.14 -1.03 65.02
CA CYS A 94 34.90 -1.16 64.23
C CYS A 94 34.22 -2.51 64.45
N TRP A 95 34.99 -3.61 64.43
CA TRP A 95 34.49 -4.97 64.66
C TRP A 95 33.80 -5.13 66.00
N THR A 96 34.39 -4.60 67.10
CA THR A 96 33.81 -4.75 68.44
C THR A 96 32.43 -4.12 68.60
N LEU A 97 32.12 -3.10 67.79
CA LEU A 97 30.80 -2.46 67.74
C LEU A 97 29.76 -3.32 66.99
N CYS A 98 30.21 -4.11 66.01
CA CYS A 98 29.33 -4.83 65.08
C CYS A 98 29.11 -6.29 65.45
N VAL A 99 30.15 -6.98 65.92
CA VAL A 99 30.16 -8.44 66.08
C VAL A 99 29.06 -8.95 67.02
N LYS A 100 28.83 -8.24 68.12
CA LYS A 100 27.87 -8.67 69.17
C LYS A 100 26.42 -8.75 68.67
N LYS A 101 26.09 -8.00 67.62
CA LYS A 101 24.72 -7.92 67.09
C LYS A 101 24.47 -8.89 65.95
N ASN A 102 25.50 -9.19 65.17
CA ASN A 102 25.34 -9.83 63.87
C ASN A 102 25.91 -11.25 63.81
N LEU A 103 26.83 -11.63 64.71
CA LEU A 103 27.32 -13.00 64.76
C LEU A 103 26.28 -13.91 65.42
N THR A 104 25.75 -14.87 64.66
CA THR A 104 24.78 -15.86 65.14
C THR A 104 25.39 -16.72 66.26
N LYS A 105 24.59 -17.13 67.25
CA LYS A 105 25.03 -17.97 68.38
C LYS A 105 25.31 -19.44 67.98
N ASN A 106 25.31 -19.74 66.68
CA ASN A 106 25.52 -21.10 66.20
C ASN A 106 27.00 -21.49 66.33
N PRO A 107 27.31 -22.75 66.70
CA PRO A 107 28.68 -23.20 66.79
C PRO A 107 29.30 -23.29 65.39
N LEU A 108 30.10 -22.29 65.02
CA LEU A 108 30.89 -22.29 63.79
C LEU A 108 32.21 -23.05 64.00
N LEU A 109 32.79 -23.56 62.92
CA LEU A 109 34.11 -24.20 62.92
C LEU A 109 35.22 -23.21 63.29
N ILE A 110 35.05 -21.93 62.95
CA ILE A 110 36.05 -20.86 63.12
C ILE A 110 35.94 -20.15 64.48
N THR A 111 37.03 -19.58 64.97
CA THR A 111 37.03 -18.76 66.20
C THR A 111 36.49 -17.34 65.94
N GLU A 112 36.19 -16.58 66.99
CA GLU A 112 35.85 -15.15 66.85
C GLU A 112 36.99 -14.33 66.22
N GLU A 113 38.24 -14.69 66.51
CA GLU A 113 39.42 -14.04 65.91
C GLU A 113 39.55 -14.38 64.42
N ASP A 114 39.20 -15.61 64.01
CA ASP A 114 39.14 -15.98 62.59
C ASP A 114 37.98 -15.25 61.89
N ALA A 115 36.82 -15.12 62.53
CA ALA A 115 35.69 -14.36 62.01
C ALA A 115 36.05 -12.88 61.81
N PHE A 116 36.81 -12.28 62.74
CA PHE A 116 37.36 -10.94 62.57
C PHE A 116 38.26 -10.84 61.33
N LYS A 117 39.18 -11.79 61.13
CA LYS A 117 40.05 -11.81 59.94
C LYS A 117 39.24 -11.92 58.66
N VAL A 118 38.25 -12.82 58.61
CA VAL A 118 37.34 -12.98 57.47
C VAL A 118 36.57 -11.68 57.21
N TRP A 119 36.11 -10.98 58.25
CA TRP A 119 35.42 -9.70 58.11
C TRP A 119 36.31 -8.60 57.53
N VAL A 120 37.59 -8.54 57.93
CA VAL A 120 38.53 -7.58 57.33
C VAL A 120 38.84 -7.94 55.87
N ILE A 121 38.98 -9.24 55.55
CA ILE A 121 39.11 -9.72 54.17
C ILE A 121 37.87 -9.35 53.35
N PHE A 122 36.67 -9.46 53.92
CA PHE A 122 35.44 -9.00 53.29
C PHE A 122 35.50 -7.50 52.97
N ASN A 123 35.90 -6.66 53.92
CA ASN A 123 36.02 -5.21 53.67
C ASN A 123 37.01 -4.91 52.54
N PHE A 124 38.10 -5.68 52.47
CA PHE A 124 39.06 -5.57 51.37
C PHE A 124 38.45 -6.00 50.03
N LEU A 125 37.75 -7.13 49.95
CA LEU A 125 37.24 -7.70 48.69
C LEU A 125 35.90 -7.12 48.22
N SER A 126 35.08 -6.60 49.13
CA SER A 126 33.74 -6.06 48.84
C SER A 126 33.77 -4.87 47.87
N GLU A 127 32.59 -4.60 47.29
CA GLU A 127 32.38 -3.42 46.49
C GLU A 127 32.34 -2.13 47.34
N ASP A 128 32.49 -0.97 46.69
CA ASP A 128 32.66 0.31 47.40
C ASP A 128 31.32 1.03 47.64
N LYS A 129 30.19 0.40 47.29
CA LYS A 129 28.84 0.94 47.44
C LYS A 129 28.13 0.27 48.62
N TYR A 130 27.51 1.07 49.48
CA TYR A 130 26.64 0.57 50.55
C TYR A 130 25.24 0.19 50.01
N PRO A 131 24.60 -0.90 50.48
CA PRO A 131 25.09 -1.88 51.44
C PRO A 131 26.27 -2.69 50.89
N LEU A 132 27.26 -2.95 51.74
CA LEU A 132 28.47 -3.67 51.33
C LEU A 132 28.15 -5.12 51.00
N ILE A 133 28.54 -5.53 49.80
CA ILE A 133 28.43 -6.90 49.32
C ILE A 133 29.75 -7.38 48.73
N ILE A 134 30.02 -8.67 48.86
CA ILE A 134 31.06 -9.38 48.13
C ILE A 134 30.40 -10.14 46.98
N VAL A 135 30.85 -9.87 45.76
CA VAL A 135 30.32 -10.48 44.54
C VAL A 135 30.80 -11.92 44.40
N SER A 136 30.07 -12.72 43.62
CA SER A 136 30.33 -14.16 43.46
C SER A 136 31.77 -14.49 43.07
N GLU A 137 32.38 -13.68 42.21
CA GLU A 137 33.74 -13.87 41.70
C GLU A 137 34.81 -13.63 42.78
N GLU A 138 34.57 -12.68 43.70
CA GLU A 138 35.48 -12.43 44.81
C GLU A 138 35.29 -13.48 45.93
N ILE A 139 34.08 -14.01 46.08
CA ILE A 139 33.84 -15.19 46.93
C ILE A 139 34.61 -16.40 46.38
N GLU A 140 34.49 -16.66 45.08
CA GLU A 140 35.21 -17.75 44.41
C GLU A 140 36.73 -17.61 44.59
N TYR A 141 37.26 -16.40 44.37
CA TYR A 141 38.67 -16.10 44.59
C TYR A 141 39.10 -16.37 46.02
N LEU A 142 38.33 -15.90 47.01
CA LEU A 142 38.64 -16.11 48.42
C LEU A 142 38.61 -17.60 48.79
N LEU A 143 37.56 -18.32 48.38
CA LEU A 143 37.44 -19.74 48.67
C LEU A 143 38.55 -20.55 47.99
N LYS A 144 38.93 -20.24 46.74
CA LYS A 144 40.10 -20.82 46.06
C LYS A 144 41.36 -20.66 46.88
N LYS A 145 41.64 -19.43 47.33
CA LYS A 145 42.80 -19.10 48.18
C LYS A 145 42.79 -19.85 49.50
N LEU A 146 41.63 -19.96 50.16
CA LEU A 146 41.49 -20.73 51.40
C LEU A 146 41.73 -22.22 51.17
N THR A 147 41.15 -22.81 50.12
CA THR A 147 41.34 -24.23 49.78
C THR A 147 42.80 -24.55 49.44
N GLU A 148 43.47 -23.70 48.68
CA GLU A 148 44.91 -23.82 48.38
C GLU A 148 45.77 -23.75 49.65
N ALA A 149 45.48 -22.80 50.56
CA ALA A 149 46.20 -22.66 51.83
C ALA A 149 45.98 -23.85 52.78
N MET A 150 44.83 -24.53 52.68
CA MET A 150 44.59 -25.80 53.39
C MET A 150 45.30 -27.01 52.73
N GLY A 151 45.94 -26.82 51.57
CA GLY A 151 46.55 -27.91 50.80
C GLY A 151 45.53 -28.79 50.05
N GLY A 152 44.28 -28.33 49.94
CA GLY A 152 43.21 -29.00 49.20
C GLY A 152 43.20 -28.65 47.72
N GLY A 153 42.55 -29.49 46.92
CA GLY A 153 42.22 -29.18 45.52
C GLY A 153 40.92 -28.40 45.41
N TRP A 154 40.89 -27.36 44.59
CA TRP A 154 39.68 -26.60 44.32
C TRP A 154 38.63 -27.44 43.58
N GLN A 155 37.40 -27.49 44.10
CA GLN A 155 36.27 -28.22 43.50
C GLN A 155 35.31 -27.24 42.80
N GLN A 156 35.54 -26.98 41.50
CA GLN A 156 34.74 -26.02 40.73
C GLN A 156 33.24 -26.37 40.72
N GLU A 157 32.89 -27.64 40.56
CA GLU A 157 31.49 -28.10 40.48
C GLU A 157 30.68 -27.76 41.75
N GLN A 158 31.30 -27.89 42.93
CA GLN A 158 30.64 -27.54 44.19
C GLN A 158 30.31 -26.05 44.25
N PHE A 159 31.20 -25.20 43.74
CA PHE A 159 30.98 -23.76 43.69
C PHE A 159 29.94 -23.36 42.63
N GLU A 160 29.92 -24.00 41.45
CA GLU A 160 28.88 -23.75 40.45
C GLU A 160 27.49 -24.16 40.97
N HIS A 161 27.38 -25.29 41.65
CA HIS A 161 26.13 -25.69 42.32
C HIS A 161 25.70 -24.70 43.40
N TYR A 162 26.65 -24.17 44.17
CA TYR A 162 26.37 -23.11 45.13
C TYR A 162 25.88 -21.83 44.42
N LYS A 163 26.51 -21.45 43.30
CA LYS A 163 26.16 -20.27 42.50
C LYS A 163 24.78 -20.38 41.85
N ILE A 164 24.35 -21.57 41.44
CA ILE A 164 22.99 -21.79 40.88
C ILE A 164 21.92 -21.67 41.97
N ASN A 165 22.21 -22.16 43.18
CA ASN A 165 21.31 -22.03 44.33
C ASN A 165 21.38 -20.64 44.99
N PHE A 166 22.29 -19.79 44.52
CA PHE A 166 22.43 -18.41 44.94
C PHE A 166 21.25 -17.64 44.35
N ASP A 167 20.41 -17.09 45.22
CA ASP A 167 19.21 -16.34 44.85
C ASP A 167 19.55 -15.26 43.80
N ASP A 168 19.00 -15.38 42.59
CA ASP A 168 19.20 -14.44 41.47
C ASP A 168 18.92 -12.97 41.86
N SER A 169 18.18 -12.75 42.95
CA SER A 169 17.88 -11.41 43.47
C SER A 169 19.01 -10.77 44.29
N LYS A 170 19.97 -11.56 44.80
CA LYS A 170 21.10 -11.07 45.60
C LYS A 170 22.40 -11.19 44.80
N ASN A 171 22.89 -10.10 44.22
CA ASN A 171 24.16 -10.05 43.48
C ASN A 171 25.44 -10.22 44.34
N GLY A 172 25.33 -10.72 45.57
CA GLY A 172 26.47 -10.90 46.48
C GLY A 172 26.07 -11.25 47.90
N LEU A 173 27.08 -11.57 48.72
CA LEU A 173 26.92 -11.86 50.15
C LEU A 173 27.26 -10.64 51.00
N SER A 174 26.61 -10.53 52.16
CA SER A 174 27.05 -9.66 53.25
C SER A 174 28.26 -10.27 53.99
N ALA A 175 28.91 -9.46 54.82
CA ALA A 175 30.03 -9.90 55.64
C ALA A 175 29.68 -11.09 56.54
N TRP A 176 28.46 -11.09 57.09
CA TRP A 176 27.98 -12.11 58.03
C TRP A 176 27.64 -13.41 57.34
N GLU A 177 26.97 -13.35 56.18
CA GLU A 177 26.71 -14.54 55.35
C GLU A 177 28.03 -15.17 54.86
N LEU A 178 29.07 -14.38 54.56
CA LEU A 178 30.39 -14.92 54.23
C LEU A 178 31.06 -15.63 55.41
N ILE A 179 30.98 -15.05 56.61
CA ILE A 179 31.52 -15.66 57.84
C ILE A 179 30.79 -16.98 58.12
N GLU A 180 29.47 -17.03 57.95
CA GLU A 180 28.69 -18.27 58.08
C GLU A 180 29.04 -19.29 57.00
N LEU A 181 29.25 -18.86 55.74
CA LEU A 181 29.65 -19.75 54.65
C LEU A 181 30.97 -20.48 54.97
N ILE A 182 31.97 -19.73 55.43
CA ILE A 182 33.28 -20.27 55.82
C ILE A 182 33.16 -21.07 57.12
N GLY A 183 32.41 -20.55 58.11
CA GLY A 183 32.24 -21.15 59.42
C GLY A 183 31.44 -22.46 59.43
N ASN A 184 30.49 -22.62 58.52
CA ASN A 184 29.74 -23.87 58.33
C ASN A 184 30.57 -24.97 57.66
N GLY A 185 31.75 -24.62 57.13
CA GLY A 185 32.71 -25.57 56.59
C GLY A 185 32.28 -26.29 55.31
N GLN A 186 31.38 -25.69 54.52
CA GLN A 186 30.91 -26.29 53.26
C GLN A 186 32.07 -26.58 52.29
N PHE A 187 33.06 -25.70 52.24
CA PHE A 187 34.26 -25.79 51.39
C PHE A 187 35.52 -26.28 52.14
N SER A 188 35.37 -26.65 53.42
CA SER A 188 36.45 -27.18 54.26
C SER A 188 36.09 -28.55 54.83
N LYS A 189 35.23 -29.30 54.15
CA LYS A 189 34.74 -30.60 54.62
C LYS A 189 35.90 -31.57 54.78
N GLY A 190 36.05 -32.12 55.99
CA GLY A 190 37.14 -33.03 56.35
C GLY A 190 38.41 -32.35 56.87
N MET A 191 38.47 -31.02 56.89
CA MET A 191 39.54 -30.27 57.54
C MET A 191 39.20 -30.04 59.02
N ASP A 192 40.22 -30.09 59.88
CA ASP A 192 40.06 -29.73 61.28
C ASP A 192 40.12 -28.20 61.49
N ARG A 193 39.69 -27.76 62.67
CA ARG A 193 39.61 -26.34 63.04
C ARG A 193 40.95 -25.60 62.95
N GLN A 194 42.05 -26.26 63.30
CA GLN A 194 43.38 -25.63 63.29
C GLN A 194 43.84 -25.39 61.85
N THR A 195 43.63 -26.36 60.96
CA THR A 195 43.96 -26.23 59.53
C THR A 195 43.19 -25.06 58.88
N VAL A 196 41.89 -24.92 59.18
CA VAL A 196 41.08 -23.80 58.67
C VAL A 196 41.58 -22.46 59.23
N SER A 197 41.88 -22.37 60.52
CA SER A 197 42.41 -21.13 61.13
C SER A 197 43.77 -20.74 60.55
N MET A 198 44.66 -21.72 60.28
CA MET A 198 45.94 -21.49 59.62
C MET A 198 45.75 -20.93 58.20
N ALA A 199 44.83 -21.50 57.42
CA ALA A 199 44.52 -21.02 56.07
C ALA A 199 43.94 -19.59 56.08
N ILE A 200 43.00 -19.29 56.98
CA ILE A 200 42.47 -17.93 57.15
C ILE A 200 43.59 -16.96 57.52
N ASN A 201 44.51 -17.36 58.41
CA ASN A 201 45.64 -16.54 58.81
C ASN A 201 46.61 -16.29 57.65
N GLU A 202 46.89 -17.29 56.82
CA GLU A 202 47.74 -17.15 55.64
C GLU A 202 47.14 -16.17 54.62
N VAL A 203 45.85 -16.35 54.27
CA VAL A 203 45.15 -15.46 53.36
C VAL A 203 45.03 -14.05 53.93
N PHE A 204 44.79 -13.90 55.23
CA PHE A 204 44.77 -12.59 55.91
C PHE A 204 46.13 -11.91 55.84
N ASN A 205 47.21 -12.64 56.09
CA ASN A 205 48.57 -12.09 56.00
C ASN A 205 48.90 -11.64 54.57
N GLU A 206 48.50 -12.40 53.56
CA GLU A 206 48.71 -12.04 52.15
C GLU A 206 47.89 -10.81 51.75
N LEU A 207 46.57 -10.83 51.95
CA LEU A 207 45.65 -9.83 51.40
C LEU A 207 45.59 -8.53 52.21
N ILE A 208 45.79 -8.60 53.53
CA ILE A 208 45.59 -7.45 54.44
C ILE A 208 46.91 -6.91 54.95
N LEU A 209 47.85 -7.78 55.36
CA LEU A 209 49.14 -7.36 55.91
C LEU A 209 50.26 -7.24 54.85
N ASP A 210 49.92 -7.44 53.59
CA ASP A 210 50.83 -7.40 52.43
C ASP A 210 52.04 -8.36 52.59
N VAL A 211 51.88 -9.48 53.29
CA VAL A 211 52.95 -10.48 53.46
C VAL A 211 53.07 -11.30 52.18
N LEU A 212 54.16 -11.10 51.44
CA LEU A 212 54.41 -11.76 50.16
C LEU A 212 55.06 -13.14 50.31
N LYS A 213 55.86 -13.32 51.36
CA LYS A 213 56.45 -14.61 51.73
C LYS A 213 56.88 -14.61 53.19
N GLN A 214 56.75 -15.75 53.86
CA GLN A 214 57.22 -15.93 55.24
C GLN A 214 57.78 -17.33 55.48
N GLY A 215 58.62 -17.48 56.49
CA GLY A 215 59.24 -18.78 56.81
C GLY A 215 60.55 -18.68 57.60
N TYR A 216 60.92 -19.79 58.24
CA TYR A 216 62.20 -19.94 58.91
C TYR A 216 63.37 -20.03 57.91
N MET A 217 64.41 -19.23 58.15
CA MET A 217 65.68 -19.30 57.43
C MET A 217 66.85 -19.04 58.39
N MET A 218 68.04 -19.52 58.01
CA MET A 218 69.26 -19.28 58.76
C MET A 218 69.90 -17.96 58.32
N LYS A 219 70.12 -17.04 59.25
CA LYS A 219 70.75 -15.74 58.98
C LYS A 219 72.18 -15.72 59.52
N LYS A 220 73.14 -15.20 58.74
CA LYS A 220 74.50 -14.91 59.24
C LYS A 220 74.50 -13.61 60.05
N GLY A 221 75.07 -13.65 61.24
CA GLY A 221 75.29 -12.47 62.06
C GLY A 221 76.31 -11.52 61.43
N HIS A 222 76.05 -10.21 61.54
CA HIS A 222 76.90 -9.19 60.91
C HIS A 222 78.21 -8.99 61.69
N ARG A 223 78.11 -8.87 63.03
CA ARG A 223 79.25 -8.71 63.96
C ARG A 223 79.91 -10.06 64.30
N ARG A 224 79.14 -10.98 64.87
CA ARG A 224 79.57 -12.36 65.12
C ARG A 224 79.05 -13.20 63.96
N LYS A 225 79.94 -13.77 63.14
CA LYS A 225 79.62 -14.52 61.91
C LYS A 225 78.93 -15.88 62.16
N ASN A 226 78.15 -15.99 63.24
CA ASN A 226 77.37 -17.16 63.59
C ASN A 226 76.08 -17.21 62.78
N TRP A 227 75.58 -18.41 62.55
CA TRP A 227 74.30 -18.66 61.89
C TRP A 227 73.20 -18.86 62.93
N THR A 228 72.10 -18.12 62.82
CA THR A 228 70.95 -18.27 63.72
C THR A 228 69.68 -18.40 62.90
N GLU A 229 68.83 -19.35 63.27
CA GLU A 229 67.49 -19.47 62.70
C GLU A 229 66.62 -18.28 63.11
N ARG A 230 65.90 -17.72 62.13
CA ARG A 230 65.00 -16.59 62.32
C ARG A 230 63.77 -16.79 61.43
N TRP A 231 62.63 -16.31 61.91
CA TRP A 231 61.43 -16.20 61.09
C TRP A 231 61.52 -14.94 60.23
N PHE A 232 61.46 -15.08 58.91
CA PHE A 232 61.50 -13.95 57.98
C PHE A 232 60.09 -13.67 57.44
N VAL A 233 59.79 -12.39 57.24
CA VAL A 233 58.56 -11.87 56.65
C VAL A 233 58.93 -10.86 55.58
N LEU A 234 58.65 -11.18 54.32
CA LEU A 234 58.81 -10.30 53.17
C LEU A 234 57.52 -9.51 52.94
N LYS A 235 57.64 -8.19 52.94
CA LYS A 235 56.61 -7.20 52.58
C LYS A 235 57.11 -6.34 51.40
N PRO A 236 56.25 -5.51 50.78
CA PRO A 236 56.58 -4.83 49.51
C PRO A 236 57.86 -3.99 49.53
N ASN A 237 58.21 -3.40 50.67
CA ASN A 237 59.37 -2.51 50.83
C ASN A 237 60.36 -2.95 51.93
N ILE A 238 60.13 -4.10 52.57
CA ILE A 238 60.90 -4.49 53.76
C ILE A 238 60.89 -6.00 53.97
N ILE A 239 62.02 -6.54 54.41
CA ILE A 239 62.10 -7.89 54.96
C ILE A 239 62.39 -7.77 56.45
N SER A 240 61.40 -8.07 57.27
CA SER A 240 61.56 -8.12 58.73
C SER A 240 61.93 -9.53 59.17
N TYR A 241 62.76 -9.66 60.20
CA TYR A 241 63.07 -10.95 60.80
C TYR A 241 62.94 -10.97 62.32
N TYR A 242 62.41 -12.07 62.82
CA TYR A 242 61.97 -12.28 64.20
C TYR A 242 62.63 -13.52 64.80
N VAL A 243 62.53 -13.69 66.12
CA VAL A 243 62.98 -14.93 66.80
C VAL A 243 62.14 -16.12 66.35
N SER A 244 60.82 -15.92 66.30
CA SER A 244 59.79 -16.94 66.06
C SER A 244 58.67 -16.39 65.17
N GLU A 245 57.80 -17.28 64.72
CA GLU A 245 56.61 -16.98 63.92
C GLU A 245 55.51 -16.19 64.66
N ASP A 246 55.63 -16.00 65.97
CA ASP A 246 54.69 -15.21 66.78
C ASP A 246 54.80 -13.68 66.56
N LEU A 247 55.84 -13.25 65.82
CA LEU A 247 56.12 -11.86 65.46
C LEU A 247 56.31 -10.90 66.66
N LYS A 248 56.51 -11.43 67.88
CA LYS A 248 56.66 -10.60 69.09
C LYS A 248 58.05 -10.00 69.20
N ASP A 249 59.08 -10.82 68.97
CA ASP A 249 60.47 -10.43 69.17
C ASP A 249 61.16 -10.08 67.84
N LYS A 250 60.92 -8.87 67.36
CA LYS A 250 61.57 -8.34 66.15
C LYS A 250 63.08 -8.14 66.36
N LYS A 251 63.90 -8.66 65.46
CA LYS A 251 65.37 -8.57 65.53
C LYS A 251 65.99 -7.62 64.51
N GLY A 252 65.28 -7.27 63.45
CA GLY A 252 65.71 -6.22 62.54
C GLY A 252 64.96 -6.26 61.22
N ASP A 253 65.35 -5.32 60.36
CA ASP A 253 64.75 -5.05 59.07
C ASP A 253 65.81 -4.96 57.99
N ILE A 254 65.43 -5.38 56.80
CA ILE A 254 66.15 -5.18 55.55
C ILE A 254 65.24 -4.32 54.68
N LEU A 255 65.50 -3.02 54.61
CA LEU A 255 64.75 -2.12 53.74
C LEU A 255 65.09 -2.46 52.29
N LEU A 256 64.06 -2.72 51.49
CA LEU A 256 64.19 -2.99 50.07
C LEU A 256 63.94 -1.68 49.32
N ASP A 257 64.86 -1.36 48.42
CA ASP A 257 64.75 -0.26 47.48
C ASP A 257 64.98 -0.77 46.05
N GLU A 258 64.86 0.13 45.08
CA GLU A 258 65.14 -0.14 43.67
C GLU A 258 66.60 -0.54 43.37
N ASN A 259 67.53 -0.22 44.27
CA ASN A 259 68.95 -0.50 44.12
C ASN A 259 69.37 -1.83 44.77
N CYS A 260 68.48 -2.45 45.54
CA CYS A 260 68.72 -3.75 46.12
C CYS A 260 68.83 -4.83 45.04
N CYS A 261 69.64 -5.86 45.31
CA CYS A 261 69.66 -7.07 44.51
C CYS A 261 69.73 -8.32 45.39
N VAL A 262 69.22 -9.43 44.85
CA VAL A 262 69.30 -10.74 45.47
C VAL A 262 70.14 -11.64 44.57
N GLU A 263 71.14 -12.30 45.15
CA GLU A 263 72.09 -13.12 44.40
C GLU A 263 72.22 -14.51 45.04
N SER A 264 72.25 -15.54 44.20
CA SER A 264 72.54 -16.90 44.63
C SER A 264 74.02 -17.05 44.96
N LEU A 265 74.33 -17.57 46.15
CA LEU A 265 75.70 -17.88 46.55
C LEU A 265 76.00 -19.39 46.41
N PRO A 266 77.27 -19.76 46.14
CA PRO A 266 77.73 -21.14 46.27
C PRO A 266 77.76 -21.58 47.73
N ASP A 267 77.75 -22.88 47.95
CA ASP A 267 77.84 -23.48 49.28
C ASP A 267 79.21 -23.13 49.92
N LYS A 268 79.19 -22.59 51.15
CA LYS A 268 80.39 -22.19 51.90
C LYS A 268 80.17 -22.36 53.41
N ASP A 269 81.25 -22.45 54.18
CA ASP A 269 81.21 -22.58 55.65
C ASP A 269 80.31 -23.74 56.16
N GLY A 270 80.21 -24.84 55.41
CA GLY A 270 79.32 -25.97 55.71
C GLY A 270 77.82 -25.68 55.58
N LYS A 271 77.45 -24.50 55.06
CA LYS A 271 76.06 -24.11 54.76
C LYS A 271 75.75 -24.28 53.29
N LYS A 272 74.55 -24.81 53.04
CA LYS A 272 74.01 -25.04 51.71
C LYS A 272 72.88 -24.06 51.42
N CYS A 273 72.47 -24.00 50.16
CA CYS A 273 71.29 -23.23 49.74
C CYS A 273 71.40 -21.74 50.15
N LEU A 274 72.61 -21.19 49.96
CA LEU A 274 72.94 -19.82 50.33
C LEU A 274 72.48 -18.82 49.27
N PHE A 275 72.05 -17.64 49.73
CA PHE A 275 71.84 -16.46 48.92
C PHE A 275 72.16 -15.22 49.74
N LEU A 276 72.37 -14.09 49.08
CA LEU A 276 72.57 -12.81 49.75
C LEU A 276 71.58 -11.78 49.23
N VAL A 277 71.17 -10.88 50.12
CA VAL A 277 70.44 -9.66 49.78
C VAL A 277 71.40 -8.50 49.97
N LYS A 278 71.72 -7.80 48.88
CA LYS A 278 72.58 -6.62 48.87
C LYS A 278 71.69 -5.39 48.86
N CYS A 279 71.83 -4.56 49.88
CA CYS A 279 71.24 -3.24 50.00
C CYS A 279 72.33 -2.19 49.83
N PHE A 280 71.96 -0.90 49.83
CA PHE A 280 72.89 0.21 49.63
C PHE A 280 74.13 0.17 50.53
N ASP A 281 73.96 -0.04 51.84
CA ASP A 281 75.05 0.00 52.84
C ASP A 281 75.36 -1.36 53.49
N LYS A 282 74.54 -2.38 53.26
CA LYS A 282 74.56 -3.64 54.00
C LYS A 282 74.31 -4.85 53.09
N THR A 283 74.97 -5.94 53.41
CA THR A 283 74.73 -7.26 52.80
C THR A 283 74.26 -8.26 53.85
N PHE A 284 73.26 -9.05 53.49
CA PHE A 284 72.64 -10.04 54.35
C PHE A 284 72.80 -11.42 53.74
N GLU A 285 73.68 -12.24 54.32
CA GLU A 285 73.80 -13.66 53.95
C GLU A 285 72.73 -14.50 54.66
N ILE A 286 71.98 -15.26 53.87
CA ILE A 286 70.84 -16.08 54.31
C ILE A 286 71.00 -17.48 53.70
N SER A 287 70.62 -18.51 54.46
CA SER A 287 70.59 -19.91 54.05
C SER A 287 69.17 -20.46 54.23
N ALA A 288 68.61 -21.01 53.15
CA ALA A 288 67.33 -21.70 53.17
C ALA A 288 67.48 -23.19 53.52
N SER A 289 66.39 -23.86 53.89
CA SER A 289 66.41 -25.30 54.23
C SER A 289 66.75 -26.21 53.05
N ASP A 290 66.33 -25.83 51.84
CA ASP A 290 66.47 -26.63 50.64
C ASP A 290 66.54 -25.75 49.37
N LYS A 291 66.85 -26.38 48.23
CA LYS A 291 67.01 -25.69 46.94
C LYS A 291 65.69 -25.07 46.46
N LYS A 292 64.54 -25.70 46.73
CA LYS A 292 63.22 -25.21 46.31
C LYS A 292 62.90 -23.91 47.05
N LYS A 293 62.97 -23.92 48.39
CA LYS A 293 62.76 -22.72 49.21
C LYS A 293 63.76 -21.62 48.89
N LYS A 294 65.04 -21.94 48.63
CA LYS A 294 66.02 -20.95 48.15
C LYS A 294 65.51 -20.24 46.90
N GLN A 295 65.11 -20.99 45.88
CA GLN A 295 64.64 -20.39 44.62
C GLN A 295 63.35 -19.59 44.83
N GLU A 296 62.39 -20.09 45.59
CA GLU A 296 61.15 -19.35 45.89
C GLU A 296 61.42 -18.02 46.63
N TRP A 297 62.35 -18.01 47.60
CA TRP A 297 62.72 -16.79 48.31
C TRP A 297 63.46 -15.80 47.41
N ILE A 298 64.43 -16.27 46.62
CA ILE A 298 65.14 -15.42 45.65
C ILE A 298 64.13 -14.82 44.66
N GLN A 299 63.23 -15.63 44.11
CA GLN A 299 62.21 -15.18 43.16
C GLN A 299 61.26 -14.16 43.80
N ALA A 300 60.76 -14.43 45.01
CA ALA A 300 59.86 -13.50 45.70
C ALA A 300 60.53 -12.15 46.00
N ILE A 301 61.78 -12.16 46.49
CA ILE A 301 62.55 -10.94 46.76
C ILE A 301 62.83 -10.19 45.45
N HIS A 302 63.27 -10.89 44.41
CA HIS A 302 63.53 -10.30 43.10
C HIS A 302 62.28 -9.65 42.50
N SER A 303 61.15 -10.35 42.51
CA SER A 303 59.86 -9.80 42.04
C SER A 303 59.43 -8.58 42.86
N THR A 304 59.65 -8.59 44.18
CA THR A 304 59.35 -7.45 45.05
C THR A 304 60.18 -6.21 44.68
N ILE A 305 61.50 -6.39 44.50
CA ILE A 305 62.40 -5.31 44.05
C ILE A 305 61.99 -4.80 42.66
N HIS A 306 61.56 -5.69 41.77
CA HIS A 306 61.08 -5.29 40.44
C HIS A 306 59.78 -4.46 40.52
N LEU A 307 58.84 -4.83 41.39
CA LEU A 307 57.62 -4.05 41.62
C LEU A 307 57.94 -2.66 42.18
N LEU A 308 58.91 -2.55 43.09
CA LEU A 308 59.39 -1.26 43.61
C LEU A 308 59.94 -0.37 42.49
N LYS A 309 60.73 -0.93 41.56
CA LYS A 309 61.26 -0.19 40.39
C LYS A 309 60.16 0.36 39.48
N LEU A 310 59.06 -0.38 39.35
CA LEU A 310 57.91 0.05 38.55
C LEU A 310 56.95 0.99 39.30
N GLY A 311 57.12 1.14 40.62
CA GLY A 311 56.15 1.82 41.47
C GLY A 311 54.79 1.09 41.54
N SER A 312 54.77 -0.21 41.24
CA SER A 312 53.54 -1.00 41.16
C SER A 312 53.04 -1.42 42.55
N PRO A 313 51.72 -1.50 42.76
CA PRO A 313 51.16 -2.00 44.01
C PRO A 313 51.44 -3.51 44.20
N PRO A 314 51.22 -4.05 45.41
CA PRO A 314 51.34 -5.48 45.68
C PRO A 314 50.47 -6.34 44.74
N PRO A 315 50.90 -7.56 44.38
CA PRO A 315 50.24 -8.37 43.35
C PRO A 315 48.75 -8.64 43.60
N HIS A 316 48.35 -8.86 44.86
CA HIS A 316 46.96 -9.12 45.21
C HIS A 316 46.07 -7.86 45.08
N LYS A 317 46.61 -6.67 45.35
CA LYS A 317 45.89 -5.39 45.13
C LYS A 317 45.74 -5.10 43.64
N GLU A 318 46.79 -5.31 42.87
CA GLU A 318 46.76 -5.19 41.40
C GLU A 318 45.77 -6.21 40.79
N ALA A 319 45.80 -7.47 41.24
CA ALA A 319 44.88 -8.50 40.79
C ALA A 319 43.42 -8.15 41.11
N ARG A 320 43.14 -7.62 42.30
CA ARG A 320 41.80 -7.14 42.67
C ARG A 320 41.36 -5.98 41.77
N GLN A 321 42.22 -4.99 41.53
CA GLN A 321 41.92 -3.86 40.64
C GLN A 321 41.60 -4.34 39.22
N ARG A 322 42.43 -5.22 38.66
CA ARG A 322 42.19 -5.82 37.34
C ARG A 322 40.85 -6.55 37.25
N ARG A 323 40.50 -7.36 38.25
CA ARG A 323 39.19 -8.04 38.28
C ARG A 323 38.05 -7.04 38.31
N LYS A 324 38.16 -5.98 39.11
CA LYS A 324 37.15 -4.92 39.20
C LYS A 324 36.99 -4.14 37.89
N GLU A 325 38.10 -3.78 37.25
CA GLU A 325 38.11 -3.09 35.96
C GLU A 325 37.50 -3.96 34.85
N LEU A 326 37.84 -5.24 34.81
CA LEU A 326 37.27 -6.19 33.86
C LEU A 326 35.76 -6.28 34.00
N ARG A 327 35.25 -6.42 35.24
CA ARG A 327 33.80 -6.44 35.51
C ARG A 327 33.11 -5.15 35.06
N LYS A 328 33.70 -3.99 35.38
CA LYS A 328 33.15 -2.69 34.97
C LYS A 328 33.10 -2.57 33.45
N LYS A 329 34.12 -3.08 32.75
CA LYS A 329 34.17 -3.11 31.30
C LYS A 329 33.08 -4.02 30.72
N GLN A 330 32.94 -5.24 31.24
CA GLN A 330 31.89 -6.18 30.82
C GLN A 330 30.49 -5.61 31.02
N LEU A 331 30.23 -4.97 32.16
CA LEU A 331 28.95 -4.33 32.42
C LEU A 331 28.68 -3.19 31.42
N ALA A 332 29.68 -2.35 31.15
CA ALA A 332 29.55 -1.27 30.16
C ALA A 332 29.32 -1.81 28.74
N GLU A 333 30.01 -2.87 28.34
CA GLU A 333 29.81 -3.57 27.06
C GLU A 333 28.39 -4.16 26.98
N GLN A 334 27.88 -4.75 28.06
CA GLN A 334 26.52 -5.30 28.11
C GLN A 334 25.45 -4.21 28.04
N GLU A 335 25.61 -3.11 28.78
CA GLU A 335 24.71 -1.94 28.71
C GLU A 335 24.71 -1.30 27.31
N GLU A 336 25.86 -1.25 26.64
CA GLU A 336 25.99 -0.75 25.27
C GLU A 336 25.28 -1.68 24.27
N LEU A 337 25.48 -3.00 24.40
CA LEU A 337 24.77 -3.99 23.58
C LEU A 337 23.26 -3.92 23.79
N GLU A 338 22.78 -3.81 25.03
CA GLU A 338 21.36 -3.66 25.32
C GLU A 338 20.78 -2.37 24.72
N ARG A 339 21.54 -1.27 24.75
CA ARG A 339 21.15 -0.02 24.11
C ARG A 339 21.05 -0.19 22.59
N GLN A 340 22.06 -0.77 21.96
CA GLN A 340 22.06 -1.05 20.52
C GLN A 340 20.90 -1.98 20.13
N MET A 341 20.61 -3.01 20.93
CA MET A 341 19.48 -3.90 20.70
C MET A 341 18.15 -3.15 20.77
N LYS A 342 17.96 -2.26 21.75
CA LYS A 342 16.75 -1.42 21.85
C LYS A 342 16.62 -0.47 20.67
N GLU A 343 17.70 0.18 20.25
CA GLU A 343 17.71 1.07 19.08
C GLU A 343 17.38 0.33 17.79
N LEU A 344 17.98 -0.86 17.58
CA LEU A 344 17.67 -1.72 16.44
C LEU A 344 16.23 -2.20 16.47
N GLN A 345 15.68 -2.53 17.64
CA GLN A 345 14.29 -2.92 17.79
C GLN A 345 13.35 -1.79 17.37
N VAL A 346 13.57 -0.56 17.87
CA VAL A 346 12.76 0.62 17.51
C VAL A 346 12.89 0.93 16.01
N ALA A 347 14.09 0.86 15.45
CA ALA A 347 14.30 1.08 14.02
C ALA A 347 13.57 0.03 13.15
N ASN A 348 13.58 -1.23 13.58
CA ASN A 348 12.88 -2.31 12.88
C ASN A 348 11.36 -2.16 12.97
N GLU A 349 10.83 -1.77 14.14
CA GLU A 349 9.40 -1.47 14.34
C GLU A 349 8.96 -0.29 13.45
N SER A 350 9.74 0.79 13.40
CA SER A 350 9.48 1.93 12.51
C SER A 350 9.50 1.52 11.04
N LYS A 351 10.49 0.70 10.63
CA LYS A 351 10.58 0.21 9.26
C LYS A 351 9.37 -0.64 8.88
N GLN A 352 8.89 -1.46 9.80
CA GLN A 352 7.71 -2.29 9.59
C GLN A 352 6.45 -1.43 9.39
N GLN A 353 6.28 -0.38 10.20
CA GLN A 353 5.17 0.57 10.05
C GLN A 353 5.21 1.31 8.69
N GLU A 354 6.39 1.76 8.25
CA GLU A 354 6.57 2.34 6.92
C GLU A 354 6.19 1.38 5.80
N LEU A 355 6.65 0.12 5.89
CA LEU A 355 6.32 -0.91 4.90
C LEU A 355 4.82 -1.18 4.83
N GLU A 356 4.13 -1.20 5.96
CA GLU A 356 2.67 -1.34 6.02
C GLU A 356 1.94 -0.13 5.44
N ALA A 357 2.40 1.09 5.73
CA ALA A 357 1.85 2.31 5.16
C ALA A 357 2.02 2.34 3.63
N VAL A 358 3.20 2.00 3.12
CA VAL A 358 3.48 1.89 1.69
C VAL A 358 2.59 0.82 1.03
N ARG A 359 2.40 -0.34 1.69
CA ARG A 359 1.48 -1.38 1.20
C ARG A 359 0.04 -0.89 1.09
N LYS A 360 -0.47 -0.16 2.11
CA LYS A 360 -1.82 0.42 2.09
C LYS A 360 -1.98 1.46 0.97
N ILE A 361 -1.01 2.36 0.82
CA ILE A 361 -1.02 3.36 -0.27
C ILE A 361 -1.04 2.67 -1.63
N ARG A 362 -0.22 1.62 -1.81
CA ARG A 362 -0.19 0.85 -3.05
C ARG A 362 -1.54 0.19 -3.35
N GLN A 363 -2.18 -0.45 -2.36
CA GLN A 363 -3.50 -1.06 -2.53
C GLN A 363 -4.56 -0.01 -2.93
N GLN A 364 -4.60 1.14 -2.25
CA GLN A 364 -5.52 2.22 -2.60
C GLN A 364 -5.29 2.75 -4.03
N MET A 365 -4.03 2.86 -4.46
CA MET A 365 -3.70 3.27 -5.83
C MET A 365 -4.17 2.23 -6.85
N GLU A 366 -3.94 0.93 -6.58
CA GLU A 366 -4.40 -0.17 -7.44
C GLU A 366 -5.93 -0.18 -7.57
N GLU A 367 -6.66 0.03 -6.46
CA GLU A 367 -8.12 0.19 -6.48
C GLU A 367 -8.59 1.39 -7.29
N GLN A 368 -7.95 2.57 -7.12
CA GLN A 368 -8.28 3.76 -7.90
C GLN A 368 -8.01 3.55 -9.40
N VAL A 369 -6.92 2.88 -9.75
CA VAL A 369 -6.60 2.53 -11.15
C VAL A 369 -7.67 1.59 -11.71
N ALA A 370 -8.08 0.56 -10.96
CA ALA A 370 -9.12 -0.38 -11.38
C ALA A 370 -10.51 0.30 -11.54
N GLN A 371 -10.84 1.23 -10.65
CA GLN A 371 -12.07 2.02 -10.78
C GLN A 371 -12.04 2.88 -12.04
N LYS A 372 -10.97 3.64 -12.26
CA LYS A 372 -10.81 4.47 -13.45
C LYS A 372 -10.78 3.65 -14.74
N SER A 373 -10.18 2.45 -14.73
CA SER A 373 -10.20 1.58 -15.91
C SER A 373 -11.61 1.08 -16.20
N SER A 374 -12.39 0.70 -15.18
CA SER A 374 -13.79 0.29 -15.37
C SER A 374 -14.68 1.44 -15.86
N GLU A 375 -14.50 2.65 -15.31
CA GLU A 375 -15.20 3.85 -15.79
C GLU A 375 -14.86 4.15 -17.26
N LEU A 376 -13.59 4.03 -17.64
CA LEU A 376 -13.16 4.22 -19.02
C LEU A 376 -13.77 3.17 -19.95
N GLU A 377 -13.84 1.91 -19.53
CA GLU A 377 -14.50 0.83 -20.30
C GLU A 377 -15.98 1.14 -20.52
N GLN A 378 -16.70 1.57 -19.48
CA GLN A 378 -18.10 1.99 -19.61
C GLN A 378 -18.27 3.19 -20.53
N TYR A 379 -17.37 4.17 -20.44
CA TYR A 379 -17.38 5.33 -21.34
C TYR A 379 -17.18 4.90 -22.79
N LEU A 380 -16.20 4.05 -23.07
CA LEU A 380 -15.95 3.50 -24.41
C LEU A 380 -17.15 2.72 -24.94
N GLN A 381 -17.83 1.96 -24.07
CA GLN A 381 -19.04 1.23 -24.44
C GLN A 381 -20.18 2.18 -24.85
N ARG A 382 -20.41 3.25 -24.09
CA ARG A 382 -21.41 4.29 -24.45
C ARG A 382 -21.08 4.97 -25.76
N VAL A 383 -19.80 5.27 -26.01
CA VAL A 383 -19.37 5.86 -27.30
C VAL A 383 -19.70 4.92 -28.46
N ARG A 384 -19.39 3.62 -28.34
CA ARG A 384 -19.75 2.63 -29.38
C ARG A 384 -21.27 2.55 -29.60
N GLU A 385 -22.05 2.54 -28.53
CA GLU A 385 -23.52 2.52 -28.64
C GLU A 385 -24.07 3.76 -29.35
N LEU A 386 -23.50 4.93 -29.07
CA LEU A 386 -23.84 6.18 -29.76
C LEU A 386 -23.43 6.14 -31.24
N GLU A 387 -22.26 5.61 -31.56
CA GLU A 387 -21.81 5.40 -32.94
C GLU A 387 -22.76 4.46 -33.70
N ASP A 388 -23.16 3.34 -33.10
CA ASP A 388 -24.13 2.41 -33.67
C ASP A 388 -25.51 3.05 -33.87
N MET A 389 -25.98 3.85 -32.92
CA MET A 389 -27.23 4.59 -33.07
C MET A 389 -27.16 5.64 -34.18
N TYR A 390 -26.04 6.35 -34.30
CA TYR A 390 -25.82 7.31 -35.36
C TYR A 390 -25.84 6.63 -36.73
N LEU A 391 -25.20 5.47 -36.85
CA LEU A 391 -25.21 4.68 -38.08
C LEU A 391 -26.64 4.25 -38.47
N LYS A 392 -27.42 3.75 -37.51
CA LYS A 392 -28.83 3.37 -37.73
C LYS A 392 -29.70 4.55 -38.12
N LEU A 393 -29.48 5.72 -37.50
CA LEU A 393 -30.21 6.94 -37.84
C LEU A 393 -29.88 7.39 -39.26
N GLN A 394 -28.61 7.29 -39.66
CA GLN A 394 -28.17 7.60 -41.02
C GLN A 394 -28.81 6.66 -42.04
N GLU A 395 -28.85 5.35 -41.77
CA GLU A 395 -29.54 4.36 -42.59
C GLU A 395 -31.04 4.68 -42.72
N ALA A 396 -31.73 4.94 -41.61
CA ALA A 396 -33.15 5.31 -41.61
C ALA A 396 -33.43 6.62 -42.37
N LEU A 397 -32.51 7.59 -42.33
CA LEU A 397 -32.61 8.82 -43.11
C LEU A 397 -32.45 8.56 -44.62
N GLU A 398 -31.54 7.66 -45.00
CA GLU A 398 -31.36 7.21 -46.38
C GLU A 398 -32.64 6.51 -46.89
N ASP A 399 -33.24 5.65 -46.07
CA ASP A 399 -34.50 4.97 -46.37
C ASP A 399 -35.66 5.96 -46.52
N GLU A 400 -35.79 6.96 -45.66
CA GLU A 400 -36.83 8.01 -45.81
C GLU A 400 -36.63 8.81 -47.11
N ARG A 401 -35.38 9.12 -47.46
CA ARG A 401 -35.06 9.79 -48.73
C ARG A 401 -35.45 8.94 -49.92
N GLN A 402 -35.14 7.65 -49.89
CA GLN A 402 -35.50 6.70 -50.94
C GLN A 402 -37.03 6.59 -51.05
N ALA A 403 -37.74 6.43 -49.93
CA ALA A 403 -39.20 6.35 -49.90
C ALA A 403 -39.86 7.60 -50.49
N ARG A 404 -39.33 8.80 -50.20
CA ARG A 404 -39.84 10.05 -50.82
C ARG A 404 -39.59 10.09 -52.32
N GLN A 405 -38.43 9.64 -52.79
CA GLN A 405 -38.15 9.57 -54.23
C GLN A 405 -39.10 8.58 -54.91
N ASP A 406 -39.31 7.41 -54.33
CA ASP A 406 -40.24 6.41 -54.82
C ASP A 406 -41.67 6.98 -54.87
N GLU A 407 -42.13 7.67 -53.82
CA GLU A 407 -43.43 8.36 -53.82
C GLU A 407 -43.54 9.40 -54.95
N GLU A 408 -42.49 10.18 -55.19
CA GLU A 408 -42.45 11.14 -56.30
C GLU A 408 -42.53 10.44 -57.67
N THR A 409 -41.84 9.30 -57.84
CA THR A 409 -41.94 8.51 -59.08
C THR A 409 -43.35 7.96 -59.30
N VAL A 410 -44.00 7.46 -58.25
CA VAL A 410 -45.38 6.97 -58.32
C VAL A 410 -46.33 8.11 -58.71
N ARG A 411 -46.17 9.31 -58.14
CA ARG A 411 -46.97 10.49 -58.52
C ARG A 411 -46.78 10.86 -59.99
N LYS A 412 -45.54 10.82 -60.51
CA LYS A 412 -45.25 11.08 -61.94
C LYS A 412 -45.90 10.03 -62.84
N LEU A 413 -45.84 8.75 -62.47
CA LEU A 413 -46.50 7.67 -63.20
C LEU A 413 -48.02 7.83 -63.20
N GLN A 414 -48.60 8.19 -62.06
CA GLN A 414 -50.04 8.45 -61.93
C GLN A 414 -50.48 9.62 -62.80
N ALA A 415 -49.70 10.71 -62.88
CA ALA A 415 -49.99 11.84 -63.76
C ALA A 415 -49.96 11.45 -65.25
N ARG A 416 -48.97 10.65 -65.68
CA ARG A 416 -48.91 10.14 -67.06
C ARG A 416 -50.13 9.27 -67.40
N LEU A 417 -50.51 8.35 -66.52
CA LEU A 417 -51.70 7.53 -66.72
C LEU A 417 -52.97 8.38 -66.83
N LEU A 418 -53.07 9.43 -66.02
CA LEU A 418 -54.20 10.36 -66.09
C LEU A 418 -54.26 11.11 -67.44
N GLU A 419 -53.09 11.51 -67.96
CA GLU A 419 -52.96 12.17 -69.26
C GLU A 419 -53.33 11.23 -70.42
N GLU A 420 -52.88 9.97 -70.38
CA GLU A 420 -53.28 8.92 -71.34
C GLU A 420 -54.79 8.68 -71.31
N GLU A 421 -55.40 8.57 -70.12
CA GLU A 421 -56.85 8.43 -69.96
C GLU A 421 -57.61 9.66 -70.49
N SER A 422 -57.11 10.88 -70.25
CA SER A 422 -57.72 12.09 -70.76
C SER A 422 -57.67 12.18 -72.30
N SER A 423 -56.58 11.72 -72.91
CA SER A 423 -56.41 11.68 -74.36
C SER A 423 -57.37 10.68 -75.00
N LYS A 424 -57.49 9.47 -74.43
CA LYS A 424 -58.47 8.48 -74.88
C LYS A 424 -59.91 8.99 -74.77
N ARG A 425 -60.24 9.71 -73.70
CA ARG A 425 -61.57 10.34 -73.57
C ARG A 425 -61.83 11.37 -74.65
N ALA A 426 -60.86 12.22 -74.97
CA ALA A 426 -61.00 13.20 -76.06
C ALA A 426 -61.17 12.54 -77.44
N GLU A 427 -60.48 11.43 -77.70
CA GLU A 427 -60.69 10.64 -78.92
C GLU A 427 -62.10 10.04 -79.00
N LEU A 428 -62.60 9.50 -77.89
CA LEU A 428 -63.97 8.98 -77.80
C LEU A 428 -65.02 10.07 -78.01
N GLU A 429 -64.82 11.26 -77.43
CA GLU A 429 -65.70 12.41 -77.65
C GLU A 429 -65.72 12.84 -79.11
N LYS A 430 -64.56 12.83 -79.79
CA LYS A 430 -64.48 13.12 -81.23
C LYS A 430 -65.26 12.11 -82.06
N TRP A 431 -65.10 10.82 -81.78
CA TRP A 431 -65.82 9.75 -82.47
C TRP A 431 -67.34 9.86 -82.28
N HIS A 432 -67.77 10.20 -81.06
CA HIS A 432 -69.17 10.45 -80.75
C HIS A 432 -69.74 11.65 -81.54
N LEU A 433 -68.96 12.73 -81.69
CA LEU A 433 -69.38 13.89 -82.49
C LEU A 433 -69.51 13.56 -83.98
N GLU A 434 -68.55 12.81 -84.54
CA GLU A 434 -68.61 12.31 -85.92
C GLU A 434 -69.85 11.44 -86.14
N GLN A 435 -70.18 10.57 -85.19
CA GLN A 435 -71.39 9.74 -85.23
C GLN A 435 -72.67 10.58 -85.21
N GLN A 436 -72.75 11.62 -84.39
CA GLN A 436 -73.90 12.53 -84.36
C GLN A 436 -74.09 13.29 -85.67
N GLN A 437 -72.99 13.76 -86.27
CA GLN A 437 -73.04 14.43 -87.58
C GLN A 437 -73.54 13.49 -88.68
N ALA A 438 -73.09 12.23 -88.68
CA ALA A 438 -73.57 11.23 -89.62
C ALA A 438 -75.09 10.99 -89.51
N ILE A 439 -75.61 10.88 -88.28
CA ILE A 439 -77.06 10.75 -88.05
C ILE A 439 -77.80 11.96 -88.60
N GLN A 440 -77.35 13.19 -88.30
CA GLN A 440 -77.97 14.40 -88.82
C GLN A 440 -77.99 14.46 -90.35
N THR A 441 -76.89 14.07 -91.01
CA THR A 441 -76.86 14.01 -92.48
C THR A 441 -77.85 13.01 -93.04
N THR A 442 -77.97 11.83 -92.43
CA THR A 442 -78.93 10.81 -92.87
C THR A 442 -80.38 11.23 -92.66
N GLU A 443 -80.68 11.96 -91.59
CA GLU A 443 -82.02 12.51 -91.33
C GLU A 443 -82.38 13.62 -92.34
N ALA A 444 -81.43 14.47 -92.70
CA ALA A 444 -81.61 15.51 -93.72
C ALA A 444 -81.86 14.93 -95.12
N GLU A 445 -81.08 13.92 -95.53
CA GLU A 445 -81.31 13.20 -96.79
C GLU A 445 -82.70 12.56 -96.85
N LYS A 446 -83.18 12.01 -95.73
CA LYS A 446 -84.53 11.44 -95.62
C LYS A 446 -85.62 12.51 -95.79
N GLN A 447 -85.45 13.69 -95.19
CA GLN A 447 -86.39 14.81 -95.37
C GLN A 447 -86.44 15.30 -96.83
N GLU A 448 -85.30 15.39 -97.50
CA GLU A 448 -85.21 15.77 -98.91
C GLU A 448 -85.96 14.78 -99.81
N LEU A 449 -85.79 13.48 -99.57
CA LEU A 449 -86.52 12.43 -100.30
C LEU A 449 -88.04 12.47 -100.05
N GLU A 450 -88.47 12.76 -98.83
CA GLU A 450 -89.90 12.91 -98.51
C GLU A 450 -90.51 14.13 -99.25
N ASN A 451 -89.79 15.26 -99.29
CA ASN A 451 -90.21 16.44 -100.05
C ASN A 451 -90.32 16.15 -101.56
N GLN A 452 -89.37 15.41 -102.13
CA GLN A 452 -89.42 14.99 -103.53
C GLN A 452 -90.61 14.09 -103.83
N ARG A 453 -91.01 13.22 -102.89
CA ARG A 453 -92.19 12.38 -103.02
C ARG A 453 -93.47 13.23 -103.04
N VAL A 454 -93.61 14.18 -102.11
CA VAL A 454 -94.78 15.06 -102.03
C VAL A 454 -94.94 15.91 -103.31
N LEU A 455 -93.85 16.45 -103.85
CA LEU A 455 -93.88 17.22 -105.10
C LEU A 455 -94.34 16.38 -106.30
N LYS A 456 -93.88 15.12 -106.41
CA LYS A 456 -94.32 14.21 -107.47
C LYS A 456 -95.79 13.83 -107.34
N GLU A 457 -96.30 13.73 -106.11
CA GLU A 457 -97.70 13.43 -105.82
C GLU A 457 -98.61 14.61 -106.19
N GLN A 458 -98.19 15.85 -105.92
CA GLN A 458 -98.89 17.07 -106.38
C GLN A 458 -98.93 17.19 -107.91
N ALA A 459 -97.82 16.94 -108.60
CA ALA A 459 -97.76 16.98 -110.06
C ALA A 459 -98.65 15.91 -110.73
N LEU A 460 -98.80 14.74 -110.09
CA LEU A 460 -99.70 13.69 -110.55
C LEU A 460 -101.17 14.12 -110.41
N GLN A 461 -101.51 14.81 -109.31
CA GLN A 461 -102.86 15.31 -109.05
C GLN A 461 -103.29 16.38 -110.08
N GLU A 462 -102.40 17.32 -110.42
CA GLU A 462 -102.65 18.36 -111.42
C GLU A 462 -102.87 17.77 -112.83
N ALA A 463 -102.10 16.72 -113.20
CA ALA A 463 -102.27 16.04 -114.48
C ALA A 463 -103.61 15.29 -114.58
N MET A 464 -104.13 14.78 -113.46
CA MET A 464 -105.45 14.14 -113.40
C MET A 464 -106.59 15.14 -113.60
N GLU A 465 -106.52 16.33 -112.98
CA GLU A 465 -107.51 17.40 -113.16
C GLU A 465 -107.55 17.92 -114.62
N GLN A 466 -106.38 18.04 -115.26
CA GLN A 466 -106.31 18.42 -116.68
C GLN A 466 -106.97 17.40 -117.61
N LEU A 467 -106.87 16.10 -117.30
CA LEU A 467 -107.49 15.04 -118.09
C LEU A 467 -109.02 15.09 -117.97
N GLU A 468 -109.53 15.37 -116.76
CA GLU A 468 -110.97 15.44 -116.47
C GLU A 468 -111.64 16.63 -117.16
N GLN A 469 -110.94 17.78 -117.27
CA GLN A 469 -111.39 18.94 -118.03
C GLN A 469 -111.52 18.66 -119.53
N LEU A 470 -110.54 17.99 -120.13
CA LEU A 470 -110.55 17.63 -121.55
C LEU A 470 -111.65 16.62 -121.90
N GLU A 471 -111.99 15.71 -120.99
CA GLU A 471 -113.12 14.79 -121.17
C GLU A 471 -114.48 15.50 -121.14
N LEU A 472 -114.63 16.53 -120.30
CA LEU A 472 -115.86 17.34 -120.21
C LEU A 472 -116.09 18.19 -121.47
N GLU A 473 -115.03 18.82 -121.99
CA GLU A 473 -115.08 19.61 -123.23
C GLU A 473 -115.46 18.74 -124.43
N ARG A 474 -114.93 17.52 -124.52
CA ARG A 474 -115.28 16.56 -125.58
C ARG A 474 -116.76 16.16 -125.54
N LYS A 475 -117.34 16.04 -124.35
CA LYS A 475 -118.75 15.66 -124.18
C LYS A 475 -119.71 16.76 -124.62
N GLN A 476 -119.38 18.02 -124.30
CA GLN A 476 -120.16 19.19 -124.70
C GLN A 476 -120.11 19.44 -126.22
N ALA A 477 -118.96 19.20 -126.85
CA ALA A 477 -118.81 19.31 -128.31
C ALA A 477 -119.67 18.28 -129.09
N LEU A 478 -119.90 17.09 -128.52
CA LEU A 478 -120.74 16.06 -129.13
C LEU A 478 -122.24 16.39 -129.04
N GLU A 479 -122.71 16.97 -127.94
CA GLU A 479 -124.12 17.39 -127.78
C GLU A 479 -124.51 18.52 -128.74
N GLN A 480 -123.62 19.50 -128.94
CA GLN A 480 -123.86 20.59 -129.89
C GLN A 480 -123.98 20.11 -131.34
N TYR A 481 -123.28 19.03 -131.70
CA TYR A 481 -123.33 18.44 -133.04
C TYR A 481 -124.65 17.73 -133.33
N GLU A 482 -125.25 17.03 -132.35
CA GLU A 482 -126.54 16.34 -132.52
C GLU A 482 -127.73 17.30 -132.61
N GLU A 483 -127.68 18.45 -131.94
CA GLU A 483 -128.77 19.41 -131.91
C GLU A 483 -128.95 20.16 -133.25
N VAL A 484 -127.84 20.43 -133.94
CA VAL A 484 -127.84 21.06 -135.27
C VAL A 484 -128.41 20.12 -136.34
N LYS A 485 -128.19 18.80 -136.19
CA LYS A 485 -128.68 17.78 -137.13
C LYS A 485 -130.21 17.66 -137.11
N LYS A 486 -130.84 17.70 -135.93
CA LYS A 486 -132.31 17.58 -135.78
C LYS A 486 -133.09 18.80 -136.30
N LYS A 487 -132.51 20.00 -136.21
CA LYS A 487 -133.15 21.24 -136.67
C LYS A 487 -133.20 21.34 -138.20
N LEU A 488 -132.29 20.64 -138.90
CA LEU A 488 -132.22 20.64 -140.37
C LEU A 488 -133.30 19.75 -141.03
N GLU A 489 -133.75 18.68 -140.37
CA GLU A 489 -134.73 17.72 -140.92
C GLU A 489 -136.20 18.19 -140.81
N MET A 490 -136.55 19.00 -139.81
CA MET A 490 -137.94 19.43 -139.58
C MET A 490 -138.40 20.56 -140.52
N ALA A 491 -137.48 21.25 -141.17
CA ALA A 491 -137.78 22.45 -141.95
C ALA A 491 -138.13 22.19 -143.43
N THR A 492 -137.94 20.97 -143.96
CA THR A 492 -138.07 20.69 -145.41
C THR A 492 -139.47 20.26 -145.86
N HIS A 493 -140.41 19.94 -144.96
CA HIS A 493 -141.63 19.21 -145.34
C HIS A 493 -142.95 20.01 -145.45
N LYS A 494 -142.98 21.31 -145.11
CA LYS A 494 -144.25 22.07 -144.96
C LYS A 494 -144.26 23.43 -145.68
N THR A 495 -144.05 23.42 -147.00
CA THR A 495 -144.32 24.57 -147.87
C THR A 495 -144.99 24.16 -149.19
N LYS A 496 -146.18 23.56 -149.08
CA LYS A 496 -147.26 23.53 -150.09
C LYS A 496 -148.49 24.12 -149.39
N SER A 497 -149.13 25.11 -150.00
CA SER A 497 -150.35 25.78 -149.51
C SER A 497 -150.09 26.94 -148.52
N TRP A 498 -149.89 28.14 -149.09
CA TRP A 498 -150.31 29.49 -148.62
C TRP A 498 -149.47 30.64 -149.26
N LYS A 499 -149.14 30.54 -150.55
CA LYS A 499 -148.93 31.71 -151.43
C LYS A 499 -150.05 31.75 -152.48
N ASP A 500 -151.26 31.93 -151.98
CA ASP A 500 -152.42 32.49 -152.69
C ASP A 500 -153.02 33.57 -151.78
N LYS A 501 -152.15 34.49 -151.33
CA LYS A 501 -152.39 35.89 -150.92
C LYS A 501 -151.19 36.44 -150.13
N VAL A 502 -150.31 37.24 -150.68
CA VAL A 502 -150.13 37.80 -152.01
C VAL A 502 -148.64 38.12 -152.10
N ALA A 503 -148.19 38.31 -153.33
CA ALA A 503 -147.11 39.20 -153.76
C ALA A 503 -146.40 40.10 -152.74
N HIS A 504 -145.29 40.61 -153.26
CA HIS A 504 -144.61 41.81 -152.81
C HIS A 504 -143.60 41.59 -151.68
N HIS A 505 -142.30 41.56 -151.93
CA HIS A 505 -141.52 41.80 -153.14
C HIS A 505 -140.27 40.93 -153.03
N GLU A 506 -140.10 39.99 -153.96
CA GLU A 506 -139.26 40.17 -155.14
C GLU A 506 -137.79 40.28 -154.79
N GLY A 507 -137.01 39.46 -155.48
CA GLY A 507 -135.60 39.72 -155.60
C GLY A 507 -134.81 38.47 -155.30
N LEU A 508 -135.17 37.32 -155.86
CA LEU A 508 -134.66 36.96 -157.19
C LEU A 508 -133.14 36.88 -157.14
N ILE A 509 -132.64 35.65 -157.21
CA ILE A 509 -131.68 35.17 -158.21
C ILE A 509 -130.71 34.18 -157.52
N ARG A 510 -130.85 32.86 -157.69
CA ARG A 510 -130.54 32.01 -158.88
C ARG A 510 -129.09 31.52 -158.86
N LEU A 511 -128.93 30.28 -159.34
CA LEU A 511 -127.75 29.61 -159.92
C LEU A 511 -126.78 28.88 -158.96
N ILE A 512 -126.63 27.55 -159.07
CA ILE A 512 -125.87 26.74 -160.06
C ILE A 512 -124.36 26.73 -159.74
N GLU A 513 -123.84 25.51 -159.46
CA GLU A 513 -122.55 24.85 -159.78
C GLU A 513 -121.28 25.71 -160.02
N PRO A 514 -120.03 25.21 -159.82
CA PRO A 514 -119.57 23.82 -159.87
C PRO A 514 -118.66 23.46 -158.67
N GLY A 515 -118.17 22.23 -158.53
CA GLY A 515 -116.88 21.95 -159.15
C GLY A 515 -115.94 21.35 -158.11
N SER A 516 -115.82 20.03 -158.21
CA SER A 516 -114.56 19.29 -158.32
C SER A 516 -113.26 19.93 -157.79
N LYS A 517 -112.43 19.03 -157.25
CA LYS A 517 -110.97 19.17 -157.04
C LYS A 517 -110.63 19.94 -155.76
N ASN A 518 -109.73 19.52 -154.89
CA ASN A 518 -108.65 18.60 -155.14
C ASN A 518 -108.22 17.81 -153.90
N PRO A 519 -107.61 16.64 -154.16
CA PRO A 519 -107.29 15.59 -153.22
C PRO A 519 -105.88 15.81 -152.70
N HIS A 520 -105.68 16.10 -151.42
CA HIS A 520 -104.32 16.17 -150.91
C HIS A 520 -104.21 15.50 -149.55
N LEU A 521 -103.75 14.27 -149.63
CA LEU A 521 -102.90 13.67 -148.62
C LEU A 521 -101.45 14.22 -148.74
N ILE A 522 -100.60 13.92 -147.73
CA ILE A 522 -99.13 13.59 -147.77
C ILE A 522 -98.14 14.38 -146.84
N THR A 523 -97.15 13.60 -146.33
CA THR A 523 -96.03 13.70 -145.35
C THR A 523 -94.99 14.84 -145.50
N ASN A 524 -94.09 15.10 -144.50
CA ASN A 524 -92.99 14.28 -143.96
C ASN A 524 -93.26 13.30 -142.76
N TRP A 525 -94.51 13.16 -142.24
CA TRP A 525 -95.18 11.97 -141.59
C TRP A 525 -96.75 12.10 -141.47
N GLY A 526 -97.46 12.60 -142.49
CA GLY A 526 -98.89 12.31 -142.71
C GLY A 526 -99.10 10.92 -143.35
N PRO A 527 -100.30 10.56 -143.82
CA PRO A 527 -100.45 9.71 -144.99
C PRO A 527 -100.50 10.65 -146.18
N ALA A 528 -99.76 10.45 -147.26
CA ALA A 528 -99.11 9.22 -147.67
C ALA A 528 -100.08 8.04 -147.55
N ALA A 529 -101.04 7.84 -148.43
CA ALA A 529 -101.16 8.23 -149.83
C ALA A 529 -99.85 8.31 -150.59
N PHE A 530 -99.47 7.17 -151.08
CA PHE A 530 -99.73 7.13 -152.49
C PHE A 530 -100.88 6.16 -152.65
N THR A 531 -101.85 6.53 -153.47
CA THR A 531 -102.63 5.52 -154.17
C THR A 531 -101.68 4.85 -155.17
N GLU A 532 -101.84 3.54 -155.40
CA GLU A 532 -101.06 2.63 -156.27
C GLU A 532 -100.70 3.18 -157.67
N ALA A 533 -101.33 4.28 -158.13
CA ALA A 533 -101.18 4.93 -159.44
C ALA A 533 -100.22 6.14 -159.50
N GLU A 534 -99.98 6.87 -158.40
CA GLU A 534 -98.86 7.84 -158.36
C GLU A 534 -97.49 7.12 -158.36
N LEU A 535 -97.46 5.78 -158.23
CA LEU A 535 -96.31 4.96 -158.57
C LEU A 535 -96.05 4.95 -160.10
N GLU A 536 -97.10 5.00 -160.92
CA GLU A 536 -96.98 4.75 -162.36
C GLU A 536 -96.38 5.93 -163.15
N GLU A 537 -96.66 7.21 -162.85
CA GLU A 537 -96.00 8.33 -163.56
C GLU A 537 -94.56 8.58 -163.07
N ARG A 538 -94.32 8.38 -161.76
CA ARG A 538 -92.96 8.43 -161.22
C ARG A 538 -92.08 7.26 -161.71
N GLU A 539 -92.64 6.08 -162.06
CA GLU A 539 -91.92 5.00 -162.78
C GLU A 539 -91.70 5.32 -164.27
N LYS A 540 -92.55 6.15 -164.88
CA LYS A 540 -92.32 6.66 -166.23
C LYS A 540 -91.16 7.65 -166.31
N ASN A 541 -91.01 8.53 -165.32
CA ASN A 541 -89.91 9.51 -165.31
C ASN A 541 -88.55 8.90 -164.92
N TRP A 542 -88.58 7.76 -164.24
CA TRP A 542 -87.39 6.94 -164.16
C TRP A 542 -86.98 6.35 -165.54
N LYS A 543 -87.87 6.22 -166.54
CA LYS A 543 -87.51 5.67 -167.86
C LYS A 543 -86.99 6.69 -168.88
N GLU A 544 -87.44 7.95 -168.91
CA GLU A 544 -86.86 8.94 -169.84
C GLU A 544 -85.44 9.39 -169.42
N LYS A 545 -85.19 9.57 -168.11
CA LYS A 545 -83.85 9.80 -167.57
C LYS A 545 -82.96 8.53 -167.53
N LYS A 546 -83.26 7.57 -168.41
CA LYS A 546 -82.37 6.45 -168.77
C LYS A 546 -81.71 6.62 -170.15
N THR A 547 -81.97 7.70 -170.90
CA THR A 547 -81.44 7.82 -172.29
C THR A 547 -80.77 9.17 -172.62
N THR A 548 -80.16 9.86 -171.65
CA THR A 548 -79.05 10.81 -171.93
C THR A 548 -78.07 11.03 -170.77
N GLU A 549 -78.00 10.10 -169.82
CA GLU A 549 -76.71 9.60 -169.30
C GLU A 549 -76.91 8.23 -168.66
#